data_AF-A0A194PTG4-F1
#
_entry.id   AF-A0A194PTG4-F1
#
_cell.length_a   1.000
_cell.length_b   1.000
_cell.length_c   1.000
_cell.angle_alpha   90.00
_cell.angle_beta   90.00
_cell.angle_gamma   90.00
#
_symmetry.space_group_name_H-M   'P 1'
#
loop_
_entity.id
_entity.type
_entity.pdbx_description
1 polymer ?
#
loop_
_entity_poly.entity_id
_entity_poly.type
_entity_poly.pdbx_seq_one_letter_code
_entity_poly.pdbx_strand_id
1 'polypeptide(L)'
;MNTVILLTILATSLWCVGGDHLVVGNTANRVVLAEHKRVEYNAIPFIKRVKYFFYSSPDNKVIQGIQALDTLHSKASINITAGGVGHSFVNMRMKSERGKALGYDIGIYVNPQYQ
;
A
#
# COMPACT_ATOMS: atom_id res chain seq x y z
N MET A 1 -29.90 28.47 14.97
CA MET A 1 -28.93 27.63 15.71
C MET A 1 -28.93 26.19 15.22
N ASN A 2 -30.09 25.53 15.10
CA ASN A 2 -30.20 24.13 14.67
C ASN A 2 -29.69 23.85 13.23
N THR A 3 -29.89 24.78 12.29
CA THR A 3 -29.41 24.63 10.90
C THR A 3 -27.88 24.72 10.79
N VAL A 4 -27.25 25.57 11.61
CA VAL A 4 -25.79 25.72 11.64
C VAL A 4 -25.14 24.46 12.21
N ILE A 5 -25.72 23.89 13.27
CA ILE A 5 -25.24 22.65 13.91
C ILE A 5 -25.31 21.48 12.91
N LEU A 6 -26.41 21.36 12.16
CA LEU A 6 -26.58 20.33 11.13
C LEU A 6 -25.53 20.47 10.01
N LEU A 7 -25.28 21.70 9.54
CA LEU A 7 -24.27 21.98 8.52
C LEU A 7 -22.85 21.65 8.99
N THR A 8 -22.52 21.93 10.26
CA THR A 8 -21.23 21.57 10.84
C THR A 8 -21.05 20.06 11.00
N ILE A 9 -22.09 19.32 11.38
CA ILE A 9 -22.02 17.84 11.49
C ILE A 9 -21.87 17.18 10.11
N LEU A 10 -22.59 17.69 9.11
CA LEU A 10 -22.44 17.20 7.74
C LEU A 10 -21.02 17.46 7.22
N ALA A 11 -20.50 18.68 7.44
CA ALA A 11 -19.18 19.07 6.99
C ALA A 11 -18.06 18.23 7.62
N THR A 12 -18.14 17.85 8.90
CA THR A 12 -17.11 17.02 9.55
C THR A 12 -17.15 15.56 9.12
N SER A 13 -18.34 14.99 8.84
CA SER A 13 -18.47 13.60 8.36
C SER A 13 -17.83 13.34 6.98
N LEU A 14 -17.67 14.40 6.17
CA LEU A 14 -17.02 14.33 4.85
C LEU A 14 -15.50 14.13 4.92
N TRP A 15 -14.89 14.25 6.10
CA TRP A 15 -13.42 14.27 6.27
C TRP A 15 -12.84 12.96 6.81
N CYS A 16 -13.66 11.92 7.00
CA CYS A 16 -13.15 10.59 7.34
C CYS A 16 -12.47 9.95 6.11
N VAL A 17 -11.16 10.21 5.97
CA VAL A 17 -10.27 9.54 5.03
C VAL A 17 -9.49 8.47 5.80
N GLY A 18 -9.73 7.20 5.46
CA GLY A 18 -8.98 6.06 5.98
C GLY A 18 -7.95 5.64 4.93
N GLY A 19 -6.70 5.55 5.35
CA GLY A 19 -5.60 4.96 4.56
C GLY A 19 -5.49 3.48 4.83
N ASP A 20 -5.61 2.65 3.80
CA ASP A 20 -5.41 1.20 3.95
C ASP A 20 -3.91 0.88 3.85
N HIS A 21 -3.30 0.66 5.02
CA HIS A 21 -1.96 0.09 5.13
C HIS A 21 -2.04 -1.44 5.01
N LEU A 22 -1.15 -2.04 4.22
CA LEU A 22 -1.02 -3.48 4.11
C LEU A 22 0.32 -3.91 4.72
N VAL A 23 0.26 -4.68 5.80
CA VAL A 23 1.44 -5.33 6.38
C VAL A 23 1.12 -6.80 6.52
N VAL A 24 1.91 -7.65 5.88
CA VAL A 24 1.70 -9.10 5.86
C VAL A 24 3.02 -9.80 6.14
N GLY A 25 2.98 -10.83 6.99
CA GLY A 25 4.16 -11.61 7.35
C GLY A 25 5.06 -10.94 8.39
N ASN A 26 6.33 -11.35 8.41
CA ASN A 26 7.34 -10.89 9.36
C ASN A 26 8.20 -9.78 8.75
N THR A 27 8.07 -8.57 9.28
CA THR A 27 8.82 -7.38 8.84
C THR A 27 9.84 -6.89 9.87
N ALA A 28 9.93 -7.53 11.05
CA ALA A 28 10.70 -7.01 12.18
C ALA A 28 11.78 -7.97 12.70
N ASN A 29 11.51 -9.28 12.77
CA ASN A 29 12.41 -10.21 13.46
C ASN A 29 13.24 -11.01 12.45
N ARG A 30 14.58 -10.85 12.47
CA ARG A 30 15.53 -11.59 11.61
C ARG A 30 15.13 -11.56 10.13
N VAL A 31 14.87 -10.37 9.60
CA VAL A 31 14.58 -10.16 8.17
C VAL A 31 15.43 -9.01 7.63
N VAL A 32 15.72 -9.06 6.33
CA VAL A 32 16.49 -8.04 5.61
C VAL A 32 15.59 -7.38 4.57
N LEU A 33 15.65 -6.05 4.49
CA LEU A 33 14.98 -5.28 3.45
C LEU A 33 15.66 -5.56 2.10
N ALA A 34 15.00 -6.35 1.26
CA ALA A 34 15.51 -6.73 -0.05
C ALA A 34 15.20 -5.67 -1.12
N GLU A 35 13.99 -5.13 -1.08
CA GLU A 35 13.60 -4.04 -1.97
C GLU A 35 12.80 -3.00 -1.19
N HIS A 36 13.09 -1.75 -1.47
CA HIS A 36 12.33 -0.60 -1.01
C HIS A 36 11.97 0.26 -2.21
N LYS A 37 10.68 0.49 -2.43
CA LYS A 37 10.19 1.28 -3.54
C LYS A 37 9.04 2.18 -3.14
N ARG A 38 9.25 3.47 -3.36
CA ARG A 38 8.21 4.49 -3.26
C ARG A 38 7.51 4.65 -4.61
N VAL A 39 6.21 4.39 -4.62
CA VAL A 39 5.38 4.44 -5.82
C VAL A 39 4.43 5.63 -5.70
N GLU A 40 4.72 6.69 -6.45
CA GLU A 40 3.93 7.92 -6.46
C GLU A 40 3.42 8.27 -7.85
N TYR A 41 2.15 8.68 -7.90
CA TYR A 41 1.45 8.96 -9.12
C TYR A 41 0.45 10.09 -8.93
N ASN A 42 0.50 11.07 -9.83
CA ASN A 42 -0.40 12.22 -9.82
C ASN A 42 -1.88 11.83 -9.95
N ALA A 43 -2.74 12.66 -9.35
CA ALA A 43 -4.18 12.53 -9.43
C ALA A 43 -4.69 12.72 -10.87
N ILE A 44 -5.73 11.98 -11.24
CA ILE A 44 -6.49 12.23 -12.47
C ILE A 44 -7.94 12.53 -12.05
N PRO A 45 -8.49 13.71 -12.40
CA PRO A 45 -9.86 14.06 -12.05
C PRO A 45 -10.85 12.97 -12.49
N PHE A 46 -11.78 12.62 -11.60
CA PHE A 46 -12.86 11.65 -11.82
C PHE A 46 -12.46 10.20 -12.16
N ILE A 47 -11.18 9.89 -12.32
CA ILE A 47 -10.68 8.57 -12.71
C ILE A 47 -9.96 7.92 -11.53
N LYS A 48 -10.08 6.58 -11.43
CA LYS A 48 -9.25 5.76 -10.54
C LYS A 48 -8.09 5.19 -11.34
N ARG A 49 -6.88 5.31 -10.81
CA ARG A 49 -5.69 4.72 -11.40
C ARG A 49 -5.47 3.33 -10.83
N VAL A 50 -5.15 2.37 -11.69
CA VAL A 50 -4.73 1.02 -11.28
C VAL A 50 -3.31 0.81 -11.78
N LYS A 51 -2.43 0.37 -10.88
CA LYS A 51 -1.03 0.06 -11.19
C LYS A 51 -0.64 -1.26 -10.56
N TYR A 52 0.28 -1.95 -11.22
CA TYR A 52 0.84 -3.19 -10.74
C TYR A 52 2.28 -2.95 -10.35
N PHE A 53 2.67 -3.51 -9.22
CA PHE A 53 4.04 -3.57 -8.78
C PHE A 53 4.41 -5.04 -8.68
N PHE A 54 5.49 -5.40 -9.37
CA PHE A 54 6.01 -6.75 -9.41
C PHE A 54 7.42 -6.76 -8.86
N TYR A 55 7.68 -7.71 -7.97
CA TYR A 55 9.00 -8.03 -7.47
C TYR A 55 9.26 -9.52 -7.62
N SER A 56 10.51 -9.84 -7.98
CA SER A 56 11.05 -11.19 -7.96
C SER A 56 12.43 -11.14 -7.32
N SER A 57 12.68 -12.01 -6.35
CA SER A 57 14.00 -12.14 -5.75
C SER A 57 14.99 -12.70 -6.79
N PRO A 58 16.14 -12.06 -7.02
CA PRO A 58 17.17 -12.57 -7.93
C PRO A 58 17.75 -13.90 -7.43
N ASP A 59 17.94 -14.02 -6.11
CA ASP A 59 18.52 -15.22 -5.48
C ASP A 59 17.48 -16.28 -5.07
N ASN A 60 16.24 -16.18 -5.58
CA ASN A 60 15.10 -17.02 -5.15
C ASN A 60 14.86 -17.04 -3.62
N LYS A 61 15.25 -15.97 -2.90
CA LYS A 61 15.01 -15.83 -1.46
C LYS A 61 13.52 -15.73 -1.18
N VAL A 62 13.08 -16.45 -0.16
CA VAL A 62 11.69 -16.46 0.28
C VAL A 62 11.35 -15.14 0.95
N ILE A 63 10.27 -14.51 0.48
CA ILE A 63 9.70 -13.30 1.08
C ILE A 63 9.11 -13.68 2.45
N GLN A 64 9.60 -13.04 3.49
CA GLN A 64 9.16 -13.20 4.88
C GLN A 64 8.10 -12.18 5.26
N GLY A 65 8.18 -10.98 4.70
CA GLY A 65 7.25 -9.91 5.01
C GLY A 65 7.10 -8.92 3.86
N ILE A 66 5.93 -8.32 3.79
CA ILE A 66 5.59 -7.28 2.82
C ILE A 66 4.94 -6.14 3.60
N GLN A 67 5.45 -4.95 3.39
CA GLN A 67 4.90 -3.72 3.94
C GLN A 67 4.56 -2.81 2.77
N ALA A 68 3.33 -2.32 2.73
CA ALA A 68 2.90 -1.30 1.80
C ALA A 68 2.10 -0.26 2.59
N LEU A 69 2.74 0.87 2.86
CA LEU A 69 2.14 1.96 3.63
C LEU A 69 1.58 3.01 2.67
N ASP A 70 0.31 3.37 2.84
CA ASP A 70 -0.22 4.54 2.14
C ASP A 70 0.43 5.81 2.71
N THR A 71 1.14 6.54 1.85
CA THR A 71 1.84 7.79 2.17
C THR A 71 0.93 9.01 2.12
N LEU A 72 -0.21 8.90 1.43
CA LEU A 72 -1.15 9.99 1.20
C LEU A 72 -2.37 9.89 2.12
N HIS A 73 -2.44 8.87 2.98
CA HIS A 73 -3.56 8.58 3.88
C HIS A 73 -4.91 8.68 3.14
N SER A 74 -4.99 8.06 1.96
CA SER A 74 -6.12 8.12 1.04
C SER A 74 -6.92 6.82 1.05
N LYS A 75 -8.13 6.79 0.47
CA LYS A 75 -8.87 5.51 0.31
C LYS A 75 -8.33 4.66 -0.85
N ALA A 76 -7.02 4.75 -1.11
CA ALA A 76 -6.34 3.86 -2.02
C ALA A 76 -6.28 2.46 -1.40
N SER A 77 -6.30 1.43 -2.24
CA SER A 77 -6.20 0.06 -1.78
C SER A 77 -5.13 -0.71 -2.54
N ILE A 78 -4.47 -1.61 -1.84
CA ILE A 78 -3.46 -2.51 -2.37
C ILE A 78 -3.86 -3.96 -2.08
N ASN A 79 -3.68 -4.84 -3.07
CA ASN A 79 -3.98 -6.25 -2.95
C ASN A 79 -2.87 -7.08 -3.60
N ILE A 80 -2.52 -8.21 -2.99
CA ILE A 80 -1.61 -9.19 -3.59
C ILE A 80 -2.41 -10.02 -4.60
N THR A 81 -2.00 -10.02 -5.87
CA THR A 81 -2.67 -10.76 -6.94
C THR A 81 -2.01 -12.09 -7.26
N ALA A 82 -0.71 -12.23 -6.98
CA ALA A 82 0.04 -13.48 -7.15
C ALA A 82 1.28 -13.51 -6.24
N GLY A 83 1.69 -14.71 -5.83
CA GLY A 83 2.84 -14.90 -4.94
C GLY A 83 2.59 -14.32 -3.54
N GLY A 84 3.62 -13.72 -2.95
CA GLY A 84 3.53 -13.09 -1.63
C GLY A 84 4.48 -13.70 -0.59
N VAL A 85 4.11 -13.60 0.69
CA VAL A 85 4.87 -14.19 1.79
C VAL A 85 4.92 -15.72 1.60
N GLY A 86 6.12 -16.31 1.75
CA GLY A 86 6.36 -17.73 1.47
C GLY A 86 6.76 -18.04 0.02
N HIS A 87 6.69 -17.06 -0.89
CA HIS A 87 7.14 -17.18 -2.28
C HIS A 87 8.40 -16.32 -2.53
N SER A 88 9.11 -16.58 -3.63
CA SER A 88 10.25 -15.77 -4.06
C SER A 88 9.86 -14.54 -4.90
N PHE A 89 8.57 -14.39 -5.20
CA PHE A 89 8.04 -13.29 -5.99
C PHE A 89 6.71 -12.81 -5.43
N VAL A 90 6.35 -11.57 -5.75
CA VAL A 90 5.03 -11.02 -5.44
C VAL A 90 4.57 -10.07 -6.55
N ASN A 91 3.29 -10.17 -6.88
CA ASN A 91 2.59 -9.19 -7.70
C ASN A 91 1.53 -8.50 -6.86
N MET A 92 1.57 -7.17 -6.83
CA MET A 92 0.65 -6.34 -6.08
C MET A 92 -0.08 -5.39 -7.01
N ARG A 93 -1.40 -5.34 -6.86
CA ARG A 93 -2.28 -4.41 -7.54
C ARG A 93 -2.66 -3.28 -6.60
N MET A 94 -2.22 -2.07 -6.94
CA MET A 94 -2.56 -0.83 -6.27
C MET A 94 -3.64 -0.09 -7.04
N LYS A 95 -4.61 0.47 -6.33
CA LYS A 95 -5.71 1.22 -6.89
C LYS A 95 -5.89 2.53 -6.12
N SER A 96 -5.93 3.65 -6.85
CA SER A 96 -6.16 4.96 -6.26
C SER A 96 -7.61 5.18 -5.88
N GLU A 97 -7.83 6.10 -4.94
CA GLU A 97 -9.12 6.76 -4.77
C GLU A 97 -9.45 7.60 -6.01
N ARG A 98 -10.76 7.81 -6.25
CA ARG A 98 -11.22 8.55 -7.43
C ARG A 98 -10.81 10.02 -7.30
N GLY A 99 -10.13 10.56 -8.32
CA GLY A 99 -9.73 11.97 -8.30
C GLY A 99 -8.57 12.29 -7.34
N LYS A 100 -7.93 11.27 -6.76
CA LYS A 100 -6.78 11.43 -5.85
C LYS A 100 -5.53 10.81 -6.45
N ALA A 101 -4.38 11.25 -5.94
CA ALA A 101 -3.09 10.67 -6.25
C ALA A 101 -2.98 9.26 -5.66
N LEU A 102 -1.99 8.48 -6.11
CA LEU A 102 -1.68 7.16 -5.57
C LEU A 102 -0.25 7.22 -5.04
N GLY A 103 -0.08 6.91 -3.75
CA GLY A 103 1.21 7.00 -3.08
C GLY A 103 1.39 5.85 -2.10
N TYR A 104 2.24 4.89 -2.43
CA TYR A 104 2.57 3.78 -1.54
C TYR A 104 4.07 3.71 -1.30
N ASP A 105 4.44 3.45 -0.05
CA ASP A 105 5.79 3.06 0.32
C ASP A 105 5.87 1.55 0.54
N ILE A 106 6.55 0.86 -0.37
CA ILE A 106 6.59 -0.61 -0.44
C ILE A 106 7.94 -1.11 0.04
N GLY A 107 7.95 -1.90 1.12
CA GLY A 107 9.11 -2.62 1.62
C GLY A 107 8.90 -4.13 1.53
N ILE A 108 9.88 -4.83 0.97
CA ILE A 108 9.89 -6.29 0.87
C ILE A 108 11.02 -6.85 1.72
N TYR A 109 10.65 -7.75 2.61
CA TYR A 109 11.54 -8.34 3.59
C TYR A 109 11.76 -9.82 3.27
N VAL A 110 13.02 -10.24 3.23
CA VAL A 110 13.43 -11.63 2.98
C VAL A 110 14.25 -12.18 4.15
N ASN A 111 14.44 -13.50 4.19
CA ASN A 111 15.27 -14.13 5.21
C ASN A 111 16.76 -13.79 4.99
N PRO A 112 17.52 -13.32 6.01
CA PRO A 112 18.96 -13.12 5.94
C PRO A 112 19.75 -14.41 5.69
N GLN A 113 19.26 -15.55 6.17
CA GLN A 113 19.99 -16.81 6.11
C GLN A 113 19.63 -17.56 4.84
N TYR A 114 20.38 -17.28 3.77
CA TYR A 114 20.79 -18.21 2.69
C TYR A 114 21.82 -17.43 1.85
N GLN A 115 23.05 -17.39 2.35
CA GLN A 115 24.26 -17.32 1.54
C GLN A 115 24.95 -18.67 1.67
#